data_AF-A0A3S5DG16-F1
#
_entry.id   AF-A0A3S5DG16-F1
#
_cell.length_a   1.000
_cell.length_b   1.000
_cell.length_c   1.000
_cell.angle_alpha   90.00
_cell.angle_beta   90.00
_cell.angle_gamma   90.00
#
_symmetry.space_group_name_H-M   'P 1'
#
loop_
_entity.id
_entity.type
_entity.pdbx_description
1 polymer ?
#
loop_
_entity_poly.entity_id
_entity_poly.type
_entity_poly.pdbx_seq_one_letter_code
_entity_poly.pdbx_strand_id
1 'polypeptide(L)'
;MKVSFFLLKFPLSSETFVLNQITAFIDMGHEVKIVALQKGDTQHTHAAWEKYGLAAKTRWLQDEPQGRLAKLRYRVCKTLPGCIGRPPGKRSILPAMAMNHAI
;
A
#
# COMPACT_ATOMS: atom_id res chain seq x y z
N MET A 1 20.25 12.13 -4.21
CA MET A 1 20.10 11.10 -3.16
C MET A 1 18.68 10.54 -3.19
N LYS A 2 18.43 9.34 -2.65
CA LYS A 2 17.06 8.78 -2.52
C LYS A 2 16.54 9.02 -1.10
N VAL A 3 15.35 9.61 -0.98
CA VAL A 3 14.74 9.95 0.31
C VAL A 3 13.34 9.33 0.40
N SER A 4 13.05 8.62 1.48
CA SER A 4 11.75 7.98 1.71
C SER A 4 11.08 8.55 2.95
N PHE A 5 9.85 9.03 2.81
CA PHE A 5 9.02 9.52 3.91
C PHE A 5 8.04 8.43 4.34
N PHE A 6 8.02 8.11 5.63
CA PHE A 6 7.05 7.19 6.22
C PHE A 6 6.06 7.97 7.07
N LEU A 7 4.79 7.96 6.65
CA LEU A 7 3.74 8.75 7.26
C LEU A 7 2.57 7.86 7.67
N LEU A 8 1.93 8.20 8.79
CA LEU A 8 0.71 7.51 9.18
C LEU A 8 -0.44 7.84 8.21
N LYS A 9 -0.60 9.13 7.88
CA LYS A 9 -1.65 9.62 7.00
C LYS A 9 -1.08 10.74 6.13
N PHE A 10 -1.46 10.80 4.87
CA PHE A 10 -0.95 11.81 3.94
C PHE A 10 -1.95 12.04 2.80
N PRO A 11 -2.18 13.28 2.33
CA PRO A 11 -1.68 14.55 2.87
C PRO A 11 -2.50 15.04 4.08
N LEU A 12 -1.85 15.77 4.99
CA LEU A 12 -2.52 16.48 6.09
C LEU A 12 -2.44 17.97 5.84
N SER A 13 -3.58 18.63 5.63
CA SER A 13 -3.64 20.09 5.41
C SER A 13 -3.15 20.88 6.63
N SER A 14 -3.31 20.33 7.84
CA SER A 14 -2.80 20.94 9.08
C SER A 14 -1.28 20.74 9.29
N GLU A 15 -0.63 19.85 8.53
CA GLU A 15 0.77 19.48 8.71
C GLU A 15 1.63 19.90 7.51
N THR A 16 1.67 21.21 7.27
CA THR A 16 2.37 21.83 6.14
C THR A 16 3.89 21.71 6.23
N PHE A 17 4.45 21.50 7.42
CA PHE A 17 5.89 21.32 7.63
C PHE A 17 6.45 20.10 6.89
N VAL A 18 5.75 18.97 6.93
CA VAL A 18 6.16 17.74 6.22
C VAL A 18 6.07 17.94 4.71
N LEU A 19 5.01 18.60 4.24
CA LEU A 19 4.84 18.93 2.83
C LEU A 19 6.01 19.79 2.32
N ASN A 20 6.38 20.82 3.07
CA ASN A 20 7.47 21.74 2.70
C ASN A 20 8.83 21.03 2.65
N GLN A 21 9.10 20.08 3.57
CA GLN A 21 10.32 19.27 3.52
C GLN A 21 10.37 18.38 2.28
N ILE A 22 9.24 17.72 1.96
CA ILE A 22 9.12 16.88 0.77
C ILE A 22 9.41 17.70 -0.48
N THR A 23 8.78 18.87 -0.63
CA THR A 23 8.99 19.73 -1.81
C THR A 23 10.42 20.27 -1.85
N ALA A 24 11.01 20.65 -0.72
CA ALA A 24 12.39 21.12 -0.67
C ALA A 24 13.38 20.04 -1.17
N PHE A 25 13.19 18.77 -0.78
CA PHE A 25 14.04 17.69 -1.29
C PHE A 25 13.84 17.44 -2.79
N ILE A 26 12.61 17.60 -3.29
CA ILE A 26 12.35 17.52 -4.73
C ILE A 26 13.03 18.67 -5.47
N ASP A 27 12.95 19.90 -4.94
CA ASP A 27 13.58 21.09 -5.50
C ASP A 27 15.11 20.98 -5.51
N MET A 28 15.70 20.29 -4.53
CA MET A 28 17.13 19.94 -4.50
C MET A 28 17.53 18.81 -5.48
N GLY A 29 16.60 18.33 -6.31
CA GLY A 29 16.85 17.29 -7.31
C GLY A 29 16.97 15.88 -6.73
N HIS A 30 16.43 15.61 -5.54
CA HIS A 30 16.44 14.28 -4.95
C HIS A 30 15.25 13.42 -5.39
N GLU A 31 15.46 12.10 -5.44
CA GLU A 31 14.39 11.14 -5.71
C GLU A 31 13.61 10.91 -4.41
N VAL A 32 12.39 11.47 -4.32
CA VAL A 32 11.54 11.34 -3.15
C VAL A 32 10.45 10.28 -3.37
N LYS A 33 10.32 9.37 -2.40
CA LYS A 33 9.21 8.41 -2.29
C LYS A 33 8.45 8.64 -1.01
N ILE A 34 7.13 8.56 -1.08
CA ILE A 34 6.27 8.74 0.08
C ILE A 34 5.56 7.42 0.32
N VAL A 35 5.56 6.98 1.57
CA VAL A 35 4.97 5.72 1.99
C VAL A 35 4.02 6.05 3.13
N ALA A 36 2.73 5.96 2.87
CA ALA A 36 1.71 6.36 3.82
C ALA A 36 0.80 5.20 4.19
N LEU A 37 0.47 5.08 5.47
CA LEU A 37 -0.46 4.05 5.92
C LEU A 37 -1.87 4.35 5.39
N GLN A 38 -2.35 5.57 5.55
CA GLN A 38 -3.72 5.99 5.23
C GLN A 38 -3.76 7.19 4.27
N LYS A 39 -4.78 7.23 3.42
CA LYS A 39 -5.09 8.41 2.61
C LYS A 39 -5.63 9.54 3.50
N GLY A 40 -5.02 10.69 3.34
CA GLY A 40 -5.31 11.95 3.99
C GLY A 40 -6.46 12.71 3.35
N ASP A 41 -6.53 14.01 3.62
CA ASP A 41 -7.51 14.89 2.99
C ASP A 41 -6.97 15.33 1.63
N THR A 42 -7.55 14.80 0.56
CA THR A 42 -7.16 15.11 -0.82
C THR A 42 -7.96 16.26 -1.42
N GLN A 43 -9.07 16.68 -0.80
CA GLN A 43 -9.94 17.75 -1.30
C GLN A 43 -9.44 19.14 -0.89
N HIS A 44 -8.80 19.25 0.29
CA HIS A 44 -8.19 20.49 0.78
C HIS A 44 -6.67 20.47 0.67
N THR A 45 -6.14 20.01 -0.47
CA THR A 45 -4.70 19.99 -0.70
C THR A 45 -4.17 21.31 -1.22
N HIS A 46 -3.05 21.77 -0.66
CA HIS A 46 -2.34 22.97 -1.13
C HIS A 46 -1.82 22.76 -2.57
N ALA A 47 -1.66 23.84 -3.33
CA ALA A 47 -1.18 23.85 -4.73
C ALA A 47 0.11 23.02 -4.97
N ALA A 48 0.94 22.83 -3.95
CA ALA A 48 2.13 21.98 -4.00
C ALA A 48 1.80 20.48 -4.26
N TRP A 49 0.64 20.00 -3.84
CA TRP A 49 0.19 18.62 -4.06
C TRP A 49 0.12 18.27 -5.55
N GLU A 50 -0.52 19.14 -6.33
CA GLU A 50 -0.66 19.00 -7.77
C GLU A 50 0.64 19.37 -8.48
N LYS A 51 1.26 20.50 -8.11
CA LYS A 51 2.50 21.01 -8.73
C LYS A 51 3.62 19.97 -8.75
N TYR A 52 3.80 19.24 -7.65
CA TYR A 52 4.86 18.23 -7.51
C TYR A 52 4.39 16.80 -7.81
N GLY A 53 3.11 16.60 -8.18
CA GLY A 53 2.56 15.29 -8.49
C GLY A 53 2.70 14.29 -7.35
N LEU A 54 2.50 14.73 -6.10
CA LEU A 54 2.83 13.94 -4.91
C LEU A 54 2.00 12.67 -4.79
N ALA A 55 0.80 12.64 -5.36
CA ALA A 55 -0.04 11.45 -5.45
C ALA A 55 0.68 10.28 -6.14
N ALA A 56 1.35 10.53 -7.27
CA ALA A 56 2.06 9.50 -8.03
C ALA A 56 3.34 9.01 -7.33
N LYS A 57 3.88 9.85 -6.43
CA LYS A 57 5.06 9.51 -5.62
C LYS A 57 4.69 8.80 -4.30
N THR A 58 3.40 8.67 -4.02
CA THR A 58 2.91 8.09 -2.76
C THR A 58 2.44 6.65 -2.96
N ARG A 59 3.02 5.75 -2.18
CA ARG A 59 2.58 4.37 -2.01
C ARG A 59 1.73 4.26 -0.74
N TRP A 60 0.51 3.77 -0.90
CA TRP A 60 -0.43 3.53 0.21
C TRP A 60 -0.27 2.09 0.72
N LEU A 61 -0.22 1.90 2.04
CA LEU A 61 -0.21 0.55 2.62
C LEU A 61 -1.60 0.03 2.98
N GLN A 62 -2.53 0.91 3.37
CA GLN A 62 -3.92 0.53 3.61
C GLN A 62 -4.78 1.02 2.46
N ASP A 63 -5.12 0.12 1.54
CA ASP A 63 -6.20 0.29 0.57
C ASP A 63 -7.56 0.03 1.26
N GLU A 64 -7.81 0.65 2.42
CA GLU A 64 -9.07 0.41 3.11
C GLU A 64 -10.19 1.25 2.48
N PRO A 65 -11.30 0.63 2.01
CA PRO A 65 -12.43 1.38 1.49
C PRO A 65 -13.02 2.25 2.60
N GLN A 66 -13.16 3.54 2.32
CA GLN A 66 -13.78 4.48 3.26
C GLN A 66 -15.27 4.12 3.42
N GLY A 67 -15.69 3.85 4.66
CA GLY A 67 -17.09 3.59 5.01
C GLY A 67 -17.27 2.41 5.98
N ARG A 68 -18.04 2.63 7.06
CA ARG A 68 -18.38 1.60 8.08
C ARG A 68 -18.93 0.32 7.46
N LEU A 69 -19.77 0.47 6.43
CA LEU A 69 -20.44 -0.62 5.73
C LEU A 69 -19.47 -1.42 4.84
N ALA A 70 -18.51 -0.76 4.19
CA ALA A 70 -17.49 -1.42 3.39
C ALA A 70 -16.51 -2.22 4.27
N LYS A 71 -16.15 -1.67 5.44
CA LYS A 71 -15.37 -2.39 6.46
C LYS A 71 -16.11 -3.62 6.99
N LEU A 72 -17.41 -3.49 7.26
CA LEU A 72 -18.22 -4.63 7.71
C LEU A 72 -18.30 -5.71 6.63
N ARG A 73 -18.59 -5.35 5.38
CA ARG A 73 -18.64 -6.28 4.24
C ARG A 73 -17.31 -6.98 4.01
N TYR A 74 -16.19 -6.25 4.04
CA TYR A 74 -14.86 -6.82 3.90
C TYR A 74 -14.55 -7.84 5.00
N ARG A 75 -14.86 -7.49 6.27
CA ARG A 75 -14.65 -8.40 7.41
C ARG A 75 -15.51 -9.66 7.28
N VAL A 76 -16.81 -9.49 7.03
CA VAL A 76 -17.77 -10.60 6.86
C VAL A 76 -17.34 -11.55 5.74
N CYS A 77 -16.99 -11.01 4.57
CA CYS A 77 -16.60 -11.81 3.40
C CYS A 77 -15.27 -12.56 3.61
N LYS A 78 -14.36 -12.04 4.45
CA LYS A 78 -13.09 -12.70 4.77
C LYS A 78 -13.17 -13.71 5.91
N THR A 79 -14.17 -13.62 6.80
CA THR A 79 -14.42 -14.63 7.85
C THR A 79 -15.32 -15.78 7.39
N LEU A 80 -16.15 -15.58 6.38
CA LEU A 80 -17.08 -16.60 5.87
C LEU A 80 -16.44 -17.85 5.21
N PRO A 81 -15.24 -17.81 4.58
CA PRO A 81 -14.64 -19.02 3.99
C PRO A 81 -14.21 -20.07 5.03
N GLY A 82 -14.21 -19.74 6.33
CA GLY A 82 -13.97 -20.70 7.40
C GLY A 82 -15.17 -21.57 7.77
N CYS A 83 -16.38 -21.19 7.33
CA CYS A 83 -17.63 -21.84 7.73
C CYS A 83 -18.19 -22.81 6.68
N ILE A 84 -17.68 -22.79 5.44
CA ILE A 84 -18.08 -23.72 4.39
C ILE A 84 -16.88 -24.63 4.11
N GLY A 85 -17.02 -25.89 4.52
CA GLY A 85 -15.96 -26.89 4.61
C GLY A 85 -14.99 -26.88 3.42
N ARG A 86 -13.71 -26.77 3.76
CA ARG A 86 -12.59 -27.10 2.87
C ARG A 86 -12.75 -28.57 2.43
N PRO A 87 -12.97 -28.89 1.15
CA PRO A 87 -12.90 -30.29 0.72
C PRO A 87 -11.46 -30.79 0.95
N PRO A 88 -11.27 -32.01 1.48
CA PRO A 88 -9.95 -32.56 1.73
C PRO A 88 -9.15 -32.61 0.44
N GLY A 89 -7.95 -32.02 0.49
CA GLY A 89 -7.08 -31.83 -0.66
C GLY A 89 -6.71 -33.14 -1.35
N LYS A 90 -6.85 -33.19 -2.66
CA LYS A 90 -6.10 -34.14 -3.48
C LYS A 90 -4.63 -33.71 -3.43
N ARG A 91 -3.84 -34.41 -2.61
CA ARG A 91 -2.37 -34.39 -2.67
C ARG A 91 -1.97 -34.92 -4.05
N SER A 92 -1.69 -34.03 -5.00
CA SER A 92 -0.91 -34.44 -6.17
C SER A 92 0.52 -34.63 -5.71
N ILE A 93 0.87 -35.88 -5.42
CA ILE A 93 2.27 -36.29 -5.36
C ILE A 93 2.83 -36.15 -6.78
N LEU A 94 3.53 -35.06 -7.06
CA LEU A 94 4.48 -35.05 -8.18
C LEU A 94 5.58 -36.08 -7.82
N PRO A 95 5.89 -37.07 -8.66
CA PRO A 95 7.10 -37.84 -8.47
C PRO A 95 8.29 -36.92 -8.77
N ALA A 96 9.19 -36.81 -7.80
CA ALA A 96 10.48 -36.16 -7.98
C ALA A 96 11.27 -36.90 -9.06
N MET A 97 11.79 -36.14 -10.03
CA MET A 97 12.86 -36.59 -10.93
C MET A 97 14.05 -37.09 -10.11
N ALA A 98 14.50 -38.31 -10.38
CA ALA A 98 15.89 -38.73 -10.25
C ALA A 98 16.10 -40.09 -10.96
N MET A 99 16.08 -40.09 -12.31
CA MET A 99 16.84 -41.08 -13.08
C MET A 99 18.21 -40.45 -13.34
N ASN A 100 19.19 -40.82 -12.52
CA ASN A 100 20.60 -40.83 -12.90
C ASN A 100 21.37 -41.68 -11.90
N HIS A 101 21.47 -42.96 -12.23
CA HIS A 101 22.67 -43.79 -12.01
C HIS A 101 22.38 -45.19 -12.56
N ALA A 102 22.98 -45.53 -13.70
CA ALA A 102 23.49 -46.88 -14.00
C ALA A 102 24.25 -46.84 -15.35
N ILE A 103 25.58 -46.96 -15.23
CA ILE A 103 26.53 -47.60 -16.17
C ILE A 103 26.76 -46.88 -17.50
#